data_AF-G9YTM8-F1
#
_entry.id   AF-G9YTM8-F1
#
_cell.length_a   1.000
_cell.length_b   1.000
_cell.length_c   1.000
_cell.angle_alpha   90.00
_cell.angle_beta   90.00
_cell.angle_gamma   90.00
#
_symmetry.space_group_name_H-M   'P 1'
#
loop_
_entity.id
_entity.type
_entity.pdbx_description
1 polymer ?
#
loop_
_entity_poly.entity_id
_entity_poly.type
_entity_poly.pdbx_seq_one_letter_code
_entity_poly.pdbx_strand_id
1 'polypeptide(L)'
;MERGALFFQIRQAFPPGEVTPEEANKIGYETAMRWTKGTYQFFVCTHIDKSHIHNHIYYNSTAQDCSRKFHNFIGSSFAVRRLSDRVCIEHELSIIQNPKQHSKGRFLHYRQWIGEKPPSAQQRVRLGIVAALEQKPADLLPGVSAAHGGVRLSSEAWAGRRDLVPGPWTG
;
A
#
# COMPACT_ATOMS: atom_id res chain seq x y z
N MET A 1 11.88 -22.87 14.82
CA MET A 1 11.80 -22.20 13.50
C MET A 1 12.56 -20.90 13.58
N GLU A 2 13.69 -20.79 12.89
CA GLU A 2 14.49 -19.56 12.85
C GLU A 2 13.77 -18.52 11.98
N ARG A 3 13.46 -17.34 12.54
CA ARG A 3 12.72 -16.26 11.88
C ARG A 3 13.66 -15.46 10.96
N GLY A 4 13.95 -15.99 9.77
CA GLY A 4 14.76 -15.31 8.75
C GLY A 4 13.92 -14.80 7.58
N ALA A 5 14.36 -13.71 6.93
CA ALA A 5 13.78 -13.30 5.66
C ALA A 5 14.02 -14.39 4.59
N LEU A 6 12.99 -14.71 3.80
CA LEU A 6 13.11 -15.68 2.71
C LEU A 6 13.79 -15.07 1.48
N PHE A 7 13.42 -13.83 1.16
CA PHE A 7 13.95 -13.05 0.05
C PHE A 7 13.85 -11.56 0.38
N PHE A 8 14.46 -10.75 -0.47
CA PHE A 8 14.32 -9.30 -0.45
C PHE A 8 13.76 -8.82 -1.79
N GLN A 9 13.10 -7.66 -1.77
CA GLN A 9 12.47 -7.08 -2.94
C GLN A 9 12.91 -5.64 -3.15
N ILE A 10 13.18 -5.28 -4.40
CA ILE A 10 13.33 -3.90 -4.87
C ILE A 10 12.15 -3.60 -5.79
N ARG A 11 11.50 -2.45 -5.58
CA ARG A 11 10.52 -1.88 -6.50
C ARG A 11 11.15 -0.67 -7.17
N GLN A 12 11.17 -0.69 -8.49
CA GLN A 12 11.71 0.37 -9.33
C GLN A 12 10.63 0.77 -10.32
N ALA A 13 10.36 2.06 -10.47
CA ALA A 13 9.29 2.56 -11.31
C ALA A 13 9.83 3.68 -12.20
N PHE A 14 9.27 3.77 -13.41
CA PHE A 14 9.66 4.75 -14.40
C PHE A 14 8.46 5.66 -14.73
N PRO A 15 8.69 6.95 -15.04
CA PRO A 15 7.66 7.82 -15.60
C PRO A 15 6.98 7.20 -16.83
N PRO A 16 5.67 7.44 -17.03
CA PRO A 16 4.96 6.95 -18.23
C PRO A 16 5.63 7.44 -19.52
N GLY A 17 5.88 6.51 -20.44
CA GLY A 17 6.48 6.80 -21.76
C GLY A 17 7.98 7.03 -21.77
N GLU A 18 8.68 6.99 -20.62
CA GLU A 18 10.14 7.18 -20.57
C GLU A 18 10.92 5.94 -21.05
N VAL A 19 10.39 4.74 -20.78
CA VAL A 19 11.04 3.47 -21.13
C VAL A 19 10.06 2.50 -21.78
N THR A 20 10.58 1.61 -22.61
CA THR A 20 9.86 0.40 -23.05
C THR A 20 9.90 -0.70 -21.96
N PRO A 21 9.00 -1.70 -21.99
CA PRO A 21 9.05 -2.83 -21.07
C PRO A 21 10.39 -3.59 -21.10
N GLU A 22 10.97 -3.76 -22.29
CA GLU A 22 12.23 -4.46 -22.52
C GLU A 22 13.41 -3.68 -21.91
N GLU A 23 13.46 -2.36 -22.11
CA GLU A 23 14.46 -1.48 -21.49
C GLU A 23 14.32 -1.47 -19.97
N ALA A 24 13.09 -1.35 -19.46
CA ALA A 24 12.83 -1.42 -18.04
C ALA A 24 13.36 -2.73 -17.45
N ASN A 25 13.11 -3.88 -18.10
CA ASN A 25 13.64 -5.16 -17.65
C ASN A 25 15.17 -5.19 -17.63
N LYS A 26 15.82 -4.71 -18.71
CA LYS A 26 17.28 -4.63 -18.84
C LYS A 26 17.90 -3.77 -17.74
N ILE A 27 17.34 -2.60 -17.45
CA ILE A 27 17.77 -1.69 -16.38
C ILE A 27 17.57 -2.35 -15.00
N GLY A 28 16.45 -3.03 -14.81
CA GLY A 28 16.17 -3.78 -13.58
C GLY A 28 17.19 -4.90 -13.36
N TYR A 29 17.55 -5.63 -14.42
CA TYR A 29 18.56 -6.69 -14.37
C TYR A 29 19.94 -6.14 -14.01
N GLU A 30 20.35 -5.04 -14.65
CA GLU A 30 21.62 -4.39 -14.36
C GLU A 30 21.69 -3.86 -12.92
N THR A 31 20.61 -3.22 -12.46
CA THR A 31 20.48 -2.77 -11.07
C THR A 31 20.64 -3.94 -10.10
N ALA A 32 19.94 -5.05 -10.36
CA ALA A 32 20.00 -6.25 -9.53
C ALA A 32 21.38 -6.92 -9.54
N MET A 33 22.02 -7.02 -10.70
CA MET A 33 23.35 -7.59 -10.85
C MET A 33 24.40 -6.78 -10.06
N ARG A 34 24.39 -5.44 -10.22
CA ARG A 34 25.29 -4.55 -9.47
C ARG A 34 25.00 -4.57 -7.96
N TRP A 35 23.73 -4.67 -7.57
CA TRP A 35 23.32 -4.74 -6.15
C TRP A 35 23.79 -6.03 -5.47
N THR A 36 23.53 -7.16 -6.13
CA THR A 36 23.83 -8.50 -5.61
C THR A 36 25.28 -8.91 -5.85
N LYS A 37 25.99 -8.20 -6.72
CA LYS A 37 27.36 -8.49 -7.16
C LYS A 37 27.51 -9.92 -7.68
N GLY A 38 26.46 -10.47 -8.29
CA GLY A 38 26.40 -11.87 -8.74
C GLY A 38 26.45 -12.91 -7.62
N THR A 39 26.43 -12.51 -6.34
CA THR A 39 26.53 -13.44 -5.20
C THR A 39 25.18 -14.04 -4.80
N TYR A 40 24.08 -13.38 -5.16
CA TYR A 40 22.71 -13.77 -4.82
C TYR A 40 21.90 -13.96 -6.10
N GLN A 41 21.18 -15.07 -6.23
CA GLN A 41 20.26 -15.29 -7.35
C GLN A 41 19.14 -14.27 -7.28
N PHE A 42 18.70 -13.80 -8.44
CA PHE A 42 17.60 -12.86 -8.55
C PHE A 42 16.81 -13.07 -9.84
N PHE A 43 15.61 -12.52 -9.88
CA PHE A 43 14.82 -12.36 -11.09
C PHE A 43 14.16 -10.98 -11.12
N VAL A 44 13.80 -10.55 -12.33
CA VAL A 44 13.16 -9.25 -12.58
C VAL A 44 11.81 -9.49 -13.24
N CYS A 45 10.75 -9.01 -12.61
CA CYS A 45 9.39 -9.01 -13.17
C CYS A 45 9.02 -7.58 -13.56
N THR A 46 8.84 -7.34 -14.85
CA THR A 46 8.40 -6.04 -15.36
C THR A 46 6.90 -6.05 -15.55
N HIS A 47 6.22 -5.08 -14.95
CA HIS A 47 4.77 -4.92 -14.97
C HIS A 47 4.37 -3.76 -15.88
N ILE A 48 3.37 -4.03 -16.72
CA ILE A 48 2.78 -3.08 -17.69
C ILE A 48 1.27 -2.90 -17.48
N ASP A 49 0.71 -3.51 -16.43
CA ASP A 49 -0.73 -3.56 -16.11
C ASP A 49 -1.20 -2.33 -15.28
N LYS A 50 -0.41 -1.27 -15.27
CA LYS A 50 -0.63 -0.04 -14.50
C LYS A 50 -0.33 1.18 -15.37
N SER A 51 -0.61 2.38 -14.85
CA SER A 51 -0.39 3.64 -15.57
C SER A 51 1.08 3.93 -15.90
N HIS A 52 2.00 3.17 -15.30
CA HIS A 52 3.44 3.30 -15.49
C HIS A 52 4.12 1.94 -15.40
N ILE A 53 5.22 1.80 -16.15
CA ILE A 53 6.04 0.59 -16.13
C ILE A 53 6.84 0.56 -14.83
N HIS A 54 6.89 -0.61 -14.21
CA HIS A 54 7.65 -0.81 -12.99
C HIS A 54 8.19 -2.24 -12.90
N ASN A 55 9.34 -2.38 -12.26
CA ASN A 55 9.98 -3.65 -11.96
C ASN A 55 9.74 -4.05 -10.51
N HIS A 56 9.48 -5.34 -10.33
CA HIS A 56 9.67 -6.05 -9.10
C HIS A 56 10.91 -6.94 -9.25
N ILE A 57 11.97 -6.62 -8.50
CA ILE A 57 13.20 -7.39 -8.47
C ILE A 57 13.21 -8.17 -7.18
N TYR A 58 13.32 -9.49 -7.26
CA TYR A 58 13.41 -10.38 -6.11
C TYR A 58 14.78 -11.03 -6.08
N TYR A 59 15.42 -11.05 -4.92
CA TYR A 59 16.71 -11.71 -4.74
C TYR A 59 16.77 -12.54 -3.47
N ASN A 60 17.53 -13.62 -3.55
CA ASN A 60 17.65 -14.61 -2.49
C ASN A 60 18.21 -13.98 -1.21
N SER A 61 17.68 -14.38 -0.06
CA SER A 61 18.23 -13.99 1.25
C SER A 61 19.56 -14.68 1.57
N THR A 62 19.95 -15.70 0.81
CA THR A 62 21.16 -16.51 1.04
C THR A 62 22.04 -16.47 -0.20
N ALA A 63 23.35 -16.40 -0.01
CA ALA A 63 24.33 -16.43 -1.09
C ALA A 63 24.25 -17.77 -1.86
N GLN A 64 24.68 -17.77 -3.12
CA GLN A 64 24.65 -18.97 -3.99
C GLN A 64 25.40 -20.17 -3.42
N ASP A 65 26.51 -19.90 -2.76
CA ASP A 65 27.38 -20.89 -2.13
C ASP A 65 26.88 -21.31 -0.73
N CYS A 66 25.72 -20.81 -0.31
CA CYS A 66 25.14 -21.03 1.01
C CYS A 66 26.01 -20.56 2.19
N SER A 67 27.05 -19.75 1.95
CA SER A 67 28.01 -19.35 2.99
C SER A 67 27.45 -18.34 3.99
N ARG A 68 26.49 -17.50 3.56
CA ARG A 68 25.96 -16.40 4.37
C ARG A 68 24.58 -15.92 3.93
N LYS A 69 23.88 -15.27 4.86
CA LYS A 69 22.66 -14.48 4.57
C LYS A 69 23.03 -13.08 4.06
N PHE A 70 22.14 -12.49 3.27
CA PHE A 70 22.23 -11.11 2.84
C PHE A 70 22.10 -10.18 4.06
N HIS A 71 23.04 -9.26 4.22
CA HIS A 71 23.04 -8.31 5.30
C HIS A 71 22.21 -7.07 4.92
N ASN A 72 20.95 -7.04 5.37
CA ASN A 72 20.11 -5.86 5.22
C ASN A 72 20.42 -4.83 6.32
N PHE A 73 21.32 -3.89 6.01
CA PHE A 73 21.81 -2.89 6.95
C PHE A 73 20.93 -1.63 7.03
N ILE A 74 21.09 -0.87 8.11
CA ILE A 74 20.46 0.45 8.26
C ILE A 74 20.92 1.36 7.13
N GLY A 75 19.98 1.79 6.28
CA GLY A 75 20.25 2.63 5.11
C GLY A 75 20.41 1.89 3.79
N SER A 76 20.17 0.56 3.76
CA SER A 76 20.13 -0.23 2.53
C SER A 76 19.22 0.37 1.47
N SER A 77 18.04 0.89 1.84
CA SER A 77 17.13 1.57 0.91
C SER A 77 17.76 2.79 0.23
N PHE A 78 18.58 3.57 0.94
CA PHE A 78 19.31 4.69 0.34
C PHE A 78 20.44 4.22 -0.58
N ALA A 79 21.10 3.11 -0.24
CA ALA A 79 22.13 2.51 -1.09
C ALA A 79 21.54 1.95 -2.38
N VAL A 80 20.44 1.18 -2.29
CA VAL A 80 19.68 0.68 -3.45
C VAL A 80 19.26 1.83 -4.34
N ARG A 81 18.69 2.90 -3.74
CA ARG A 81 18.29 4.07 -4.50
C ARG A 81 19.47 4.70 -5.24
N ARG A 82 20.57 5.02 -4.57
CA ARG A 82 21.73 5.66 -5.22
C ARG A 82 22.27 4.81 -6.36
N LEU A 83 22.23 3.49 -6.22
CA LEU A 83 22.57 2.57 -7.28
C LEU A 83 21.57 2.65 -8.45
N SER A 84 20.27 2.59 -8.17
CA SER A 84 19.23 2.73 -9.19
C SER A 84 19.32 4.07 -9.91
N ASP A 85 19.46 5.18 -9.18
CA ASP A 85 19.59 6.53 -9.75
C ASP A 85 20.83 6.61 -10.67
N ARG A 86 21.95 5.99 -10.27
CA ARG A 86 23.14 5.92 -11.11
C ARG A 86 22.90 5.14 -12.40
N VAL A 87 22.29 3.96 -12.32
CA VAL A 87 21.96 3.17 -13.52
C VAL A 87 21.01 3.96 -14.42
N CYS A 88 19.99 4.63 -13.88
CA CYS A 88 19.11 5.51 -14.65
C CYS A 88 19.89 6.61 -15.38
N ILE A 89 20.82 7.30 -14.71
CA ILE A 89 21.66 8.34 -15.33
C ILE A 89 22.52 7.78 -16.47
N GLU A 90 23.12 6.59 -16.28
CA GLU A 90 23.93 5.92 -17.31
C GLU A 90 23.13 5.53 -18.55
N HIS A 91 21.80 5.39 -18.42
CA HIS A 91 20.86 5.14 -19.52
C HIS A 91 20.09 6.41 -19.95
N GLU A 92 20.58 7.61 -19.56
CA GLU A 92 19.99 8.91 -19.91
C GLU A 92 18.54 9.11 -19.43
N LEU A 93 18.14 8.41 -18.37
CA LEU A 93 16.81 8.50 -17.78
C LEU A 93 16.71 9.56 -16.69
N SER A 94 15.50 10.05 -16.46
CA SER A 94 15.25 11.01 -15.38
C SER A 94 15.40 10.35 -14.01
N ILE A 95 15.83 11.16 -13.04
CA ILE A 95 15.89 10.76 -11.62
C ILE A 95 15.19 11.79 -10.74
N ILE A 96 14.73 11.34 -9.59
CA ILE A 96 14.15 12.22 -8.57
C ILE A 96 15.28 12.95 -7.86
N GLN A 97 15.64 14.15 -8.32
CA GLN A 97 16.72 14.96 -7.75
C GLN A 97 16.46 15.32 -6.28
N ASN A 98 15.24 15.76 -5.97
CA ASN A 98 14.85 16.23 -4.64
C ASN A 98 13.74 15.36 -4.04
N PRO A 99 14.10 14.18 -3.49
CA PRO A 99 13.10 13.30 -2.92
C PRO A 99 12.45 13.86 -1.67
N LYS A 100 11.12 13.79 -1.64
CA LYS A 100 10.38 13.98 -0.40
C LYS A 100 10.67 12.79 0.52
N GLN A 101 11.43 13.02 1.58
CA GLN A 101 11.58 12.03 2.64
C GLN A 101 10.21 11.75 3.26
N HIS A 102 9.98 10.48 3.65
CA HIS A 102 8.70 9.96 4.18
C HIS A 102 8.14 10.70 5.42
N SER A 103 8.82 11.73 5.93
CA SER A 103 8.44 12.55 7.08
C SER A 103 7.99 13.99 6.76
N LYS A 104 8.07 14.47 5.51
CA LYS A 104 7.76 15.88 5.17
C LYS A 104 6.39 16.10 4.51
N GLY A 105 5.60 15.04 4.33
CA GLY A 105 4.21 15.13 3.87
C GLY A 105 3.24 14.68 4.95
N ARG A 106 1.97 15.09 4.85
CA ARG A 106 0.87 14.59 5.68
C ARG A 106 0.63 13.12 5.31
N PHE A 107 1.49 12.21 5.75
CA PHE A 107 1.33 10.78 5.54
C PHE A 107 0.11 10.36 6.36
N LEU A 108 -1.04 10.28 5.69
CA LEU A 108 -2.23 9.75 6.31
C LEU A 108 -1.93 8.29 6.63
N HIS A 109 -1.79 7.96 7.91
CA HIS A 109 -1.77 6.58 8.35
C HIS A 109 -2.99 5.87 7.72
N TYR A 110 -2.91 4.60 7.34
CA TYR A 110 -4.03 3.89 6.67
C TYR A 110 -5.39 4.12 7.36
N ARG A 111 -5.37 4.26 8.70
CA ARG A 111 -6.53 4.58 9.54
C ARG A 111 -7.15 5.97 9.30
N GLN A 112 -6.40 6.95 8.80
CA GLN A 112 -6.86 8.30 8.42
C GLN A 112 -7.39 8.36 6.98
N TRP A 113 -7.12 7.35 6.14
CA TRP A 113 -7.69 7.23 4.79
C TRP A 113 -9.12 6.70 4.81
N ILE A 114 -9.42 5.85 5.80
CA ILE A 114 -10.74 5.27 6.02
C ILE A 114 -11.51 6.17 6.99
N GLY A 115 -11.93 7.36 6.53
CA GLY A 115 -12.62 8.41 7.31
C GLY A 115 -13.15 7.97 8.69
N GLU A 116 -14.41 7.56 8.76
CA GLU A 116 -14.91 6.76 9.89
C GLU A 116 -14.72 5.27 9.57
N LYS A 117 -14.18 4.50 10.52
CA LYS A 117 -14.03 3.06 10.38
C LYS A 117 -15.43 2.46 10.16
N PRO A 118 -15.70 1.75 9.04
CA PRO A 118 -16.99 1.10 8.86
C PRO A 118 -17.24 0.14 10.02
N PRO A 119 -18.51 -0.01 10.47
CA PRO A 119 -18.82 -0.87 11.59
C PRO A 119 -18.25 -2.27 11.35
N SER A 120 -17.60 -2.83 12.38
CA SER A 120 -17.14 -4.20 12.34
C SER A 120 -18.31 -5.15 12.05
N ALA A 121 -18.03 -6.36 11.58
CA ALA A 121 -19.09 -7.35 11.35
C ALA A 121 -19.99 -7.54 12.59
N GLN A 122 -19.39 -7.55 13.79
CA GLN A 122 -20.13 -7.63 15.05
C GLN A 122 -21.02 -6.39 15.30
N GLN A 123 -20.52 -5.18 14.99
CA GLN A 123 -21.30 -3.95 15.14
C GLN A 123 -22.47 -3.92 14.14
N ARG A 124 -22.27 -4.39 12.89
CA ARG A 124 -23.35 -4.50 11.90
C ARG A 124 -24.45 -5.45 12.35
N VAL A 125 -24.08 -6.62 12.88
CA VAL A 125 -25.05 -7.59 13.42
C VAL A 125 -25.82 -6.98 14.60
N ARG A 126 -25.12 -6.31 15.52
CA ARG A 126 -25.77 -5.63 16.65
C ARG A 126 -26.76 -4.56 16.21
N LEU A 127 -26.39 -3.71 15.24
CA LEU A 127 -27.28 -2.70 14.70
C LEU A 127 -28.50 -3.32 13.99
N GLY A 128 -28.30 -4.41 13.25
CA GLY A 128 -29.39 -5.16 12.63
C GLY A 128 -30.37 -5.74 13.65
N ILE A 129 -29.87 -6.29 14.76
CA ILE A 129 -30.72 -6.78 15.86
C ILE A 129 -31.51 -5.65 16.50
N VAL A 130 -30.87 -4.51 16.80
CA VAL A 130 -31.55 -3.34 17.39
C VAL A 130 -32.66 -2.83 16.47
N ALA A 131 -32.38 -2.66 15.17
CA ALA A 131 -33.37 -2.22 14.18
C ALA A 131 -34.53 -3.21 14.00
N ALA A 132 -34.27 -4.52 14.13
CA ALA A 132 -35.33 -5.54 14.09
C ALA A 132 -36.21 -5.50 15.35
N LEU A 133 -35.62 -5.27 16.53
CA LEU A 133 -36.36 -5.14 17.79
C LEU A 133 -37.22 -3.87 17.84
N GLU A 134 -36.77 -2.78 17.22
CA GLU A 134 -37.54 -1.53 17.10
C GLU A 134 -38.85 -1.71 16.31
N GLN A 135 -38.89 -2.65 15.36
CA GLN A 135 -40.09 -2.96 14.57
C GLN A 135 -41.16 -3.73 15.36
N LYS A 136 -40.90 -4.07 16.63
CA LYS A 136 -41.80 -4.84 17.53
C LYS A 136 -42.50 -6.00 16.81
N PRO A 137 -41.74 -7.00 16.34
CA PRO A 137 -42.31 -8.17 15.66
C PRO A 137 -43.34 -8.86 16.56
N ALA A 138 -44.47 -9.29 15.97
CA ALA A 138 -45.59 -9.88 16.72
C ALA A 138 -45.21 -11.19 17.44
N ASP A 139 -44.19 -11.91 16.95
CA ASP A 139 -43.79 -13.23 17.43
C ASP A 139 -42.68 -13.19 18.50
N LEU A 140 -42.34 -11.99 19.01
CA LEU A 140 -41.25 -11.83 19.97
C LEU A 140 -41.72 -12.23 21.38
N LEU A 141 -40.99 -13.15 22.02
CA LEU A 141 -41.32 -13.65 23.36
C LEU A 141 -41.45 -12.49 24.39
N PRO A 142 -42.46 -12.53 25.30
CA PRO A 142 -42.62 -11.51 26.33
C PRO A 142 -41.35 -11.40 27.19
N GLY A 143 -40.73 -10.21 27.21
CA GLY A 143 -39.58 -9.92 28.08
C GLY A 143 -38.26 -9.54 27.39
N VAL A 144 -38.18 -9.59 26.05
CA VAL A 144 -37.01 -9.08 25.33
C VAL A 144 -37.21 -7.59 25.02
N SER A 145 -36.65 -6.73 25.87
CA SER A 145 -36.62 -5.27 25.67
C SER A 145 -35.23 -4.80 25.25
N ALA A 146 -35.16 -3.80 24.37
CA ALA A 146 -33.92 -3.12 24.05
C ALA A 146 -33.42 -2.37 25.30
N ALA A 147 -32.53 -3.01 26.07
CA ALA A 147 -31.89 -2.35 27.21
C ALA A 147 -31.05 -1.17 26.72
N HIS A 148 -31.53 0.05 26.99
CA HIS A 148 -30.79 1.29 26.81
C HIS A 148 -29.61 1.34 27.80
N GLY A 149 -28.50 0.70 27.45
CA GLY A 149 -27.18 1.00 28.02
C GLY A 149 -26.61 2.22 27.32
N GLY A 150 -26.63 3.36 28.00
CA GLY A 150 -26.44 4.69 27.43
C GLY A 150 -25.13 4.93 26.66
N VAL A 151 -25.28 5.55 25.50
CA VAL A 151 -24.40 6.63 25.02
C VAL A 151 -25.33 7.75 24.58
N ARG A 152 -25.35 8.85 25.35
CA ARG A 152 -26.05 10.08 24.98
C ARG A 152 -25.21 10.79 23.94
N LEU A 153 -25.53 10.65 22.66
CA LEU A 153 -25.07 11.59 21.63
C LEU A 153 -26.09 12.73 21.58
N SER A 154 -25.65 13.92 21.98
CA SER A 154 -26.43 15.17 21.91
C SER A 154 -26.90 15.44 20.49
N SER A 155 -28.17 15.81 20.36
CA SER A 155 -28.95 15.91 19.13
C SER A 155 -28.76 17.20 18.32
N GLU A 156 -27.56 17.77 18.24
CA GLU A 156 -27.32 19.03 17.54
C GLU A 156 -26.11 18.95 16.60
N ALA A 157 -26.27 18.26 15.46
CA ALA A 157 -25.35 18.42 14.32
C ALA A 157 -25.90 17.98 12.95
N TRP A 158 -27.19 17.66 12.80
CA TRP A 158 -27.76 17.25 11.52
C TRP A 158 -29.05 18.02 11.18
N ALA A 159 -28.93 19.34 11.17
CA ALA A 159 -29.82 20.20 10.40
C ALA A 159 -28.95 20.99 9.41
N GLY A 160 -29.00 20.63 8.13
CA GLY A 160 -28.41 21.48 7.09
C GLY A 160 -27.87 20.73 5.88
N ARG A 161 -28.70 20.75 4.83
CA ARG A 161 -28.36 20.60 3.41
C ARG A 161 -28.47 19.21 2.80
N ARG A 162 -29.71 18.93 2.40
CA ARG A 162 -30.00 18.44 1.06
C ARG A 162 -29.47 19.46 0.03
N ASP A 163 -29.33 18.97 -1.20
CA ASP A 163 -29.04 19.72 -2.43
C ASP A 163 -27.54 19.74 -2.78
N LEU A 164 -27.14 18.85 -3.70
CA LEU A 164 -26.39 19.16 -4.92
C LEU A 164 -26.18 17.86 -5.72
N VAL A 165 -26.95 17.73 -6.79
CA VAL A 165 -26.73 16.77 -7.89
C VAL A 165 -25.56 17.30 -8.74
N PRO A 166 -24.56 16.49 -9.13
CA PRO A 166 -23.55 16.94 -10.08
C PRO A 166 -24.05 16.76 -11.52
N GLY A 167 -24.14 17.87 -12.26
CA GLY A 167 -24.24 17.88 -13.74
C GLY A 167 -22.87 17.73 -14.42
N PRO A 168 -22.83 17.52 -15.75
CA PRO A 168 -21.62 17.07 -16.45
C PRO A 168 -20.64 18.21 -16.74
N TRP A 169 -19.35 17.86 -16.71
CA TRP A 169 -18.22 18.75 -16.96
C TRP A 169 -18.04 19.02 -18.46
N THR A 170 -17.99 20.30 -18.84
CA THR A 170 -17.36 20.79 -20.08
C THR A 170 -16.42 21.93 -19.70
N GLY A 171 -15.20 21.91 -20.26
CA GLY A 171 -14.15 22.90 -20.04
C GLY A 171 -12.82 22.27 -19.69
#